data_AF-A0A3B0XRJ5-F1
#
_entry.id   AF-A0A3B0XRJ5-F1
#
_cell.length_a   1.000
_cell.length_b   1.000
_cell.length_c   1.000
_cell.angle_alpha   90.00
_cell.angle_beta   90.00
_cell.angle_gamma   90.00
#
_symmetry.space_group_name_H-M   'P 1'
#
loop_
_entity.id
_entity.type
_entity.pdbx_description
1 polymer ?
#
loop_
_entity_poly.entity_id
_entity_poly.type
_entity_poly.pdbx_seq_one_letter_code
_entity_poly.pdbx_strand_id
1 'polypeptide(L)' 'TDNKTGCRFIVVDAYNKPEVIRFYKRNGFDFLHNGDKKEDTRIMIFDLIFFADARNA' A
#
# COMPACT_ATOMS: atom_id res chain seq x y z
N THR A 1 25.49 -5.42 16.15
CA THR A 1 25.10 -4.64 14.95
C THR A 1 23.60 -4.50 15.02
N ASP A 2 23.10 -3.36 15.50
CA ASP A 2 21.68 -3.17 15.77
C ASP A 2 21.00 -2.67 14.48
N ASN A 3 20.53 -3.60 13.64
CA ASN A 3 19.90 -3.26 12.38
C ASN A 3 18.48 -2.69 12.63
N LYS A 4 18.37 -1.36 12.68
CA LYS A 4 17.10 -0.64 12.82
C LYS A 4 16.40 -0.33 11.49
N THR A 5 16.85 -0.91 10.36
CA THR A 5 16.21 -0.68 9.05
C THR A 5 15.03 -1.63 8.84
N GLY A 6 13.92 -1.35 9.54
CA GLY A 6 12.63 -1.96 9.27
C GLY A 6 11.72 -0.98 8.54
N CYS A 7 11.05 -1.43 7.47
CA CYS A 7 9.94 -0.71 6.87
C CYS A 7 8.65 -1.42 7.25
N ARG A 8 7.67 -0.68 7.77
CA ARG A 8 6.33 -1.22 8.05
C ARG A 8 5.36 -0.98 6.90
N PHE A 9 5.48 0.14 6.19
CA PHE A 9 4.50 0.54 5.19
C PHE A 9 5.15 0.85 3.85
N ILE A 10 4.58 0.34 2.77
CA ILE A 10 4.88 0.82 1.42
C ILE A 10 3.74 1.75 1.03
N VAL A 11 4.08 2.96 0.59
CA VAL A 11 3.11 3.95 0.10
C VAL A 11 3.41 4.24 -1.36
N VAL A 12 2.36 4.34 -2.18
CA VAL A 12 2.45 4.70 -3.59
C VAL A 12 1.46 5.81 -3.91
N ASP A 13 1.82 6.65 -4.87
CA ASP A 13 0.92 7.60 -5.50
C ASP A 13 0.43 7.00 -6.82
N ALA A 14 -0.77 6.42 -6.80
CA ALA A 14 -1.29 5.61 -7.90
C ALA A 14 -2.21 6.45 -8.79
N TYR A 15 -2.07 6.39 -10.12
CA TYR A 15 -3.03 7.02 -11.02
C TYR A 15 -4.46 6.55 -10.73
N ASN A 16 -5.40 7.49 -10.68
CA ASN A 16 -6.81 7.25 -10.40
C ASN A 16 -7.55 6.67 -11.61
N LYS A 17 -7.00 5.56 -12.14
CA LYS A 17 -7.57 4.79 -13.25
C LYS A 17 -7.99 3.42 -12.74
N PRO A 18 -9.17 2.91 -13.13
CA PRO A 18 -9.71 1.65 -12.60
C PRO A 18 -8.76 0.45 -12.69
N GLU A 19 -7.98 0.35 -13.76
CA GLU A 19 -7.01 -0.72 -13.99
C GLU A 19 -5.81 -0.65 -13.04
N VAL A 20 -5.30 0.55 -12.76
CA VAL A 20 -4.17 0.78 -11.84
C VAL A 20 -4.59 0.50 -10.41
N ILE A 21 -5.75 1.04 -10.00
CA ILE A 21 -6.33 0.79 -8.68
C ILE A 21 -6.57 -0.71 -8.46
N ARG A 22 -7.11 -1.41 -9.47
CA ARG A 22 -7.37 -2.86 -9.39
C ARG A 22 -6.07 -3.65 -9.27
N PHE A 23 -5.01 -3.24 -9.94
CA PHE A 23 -3.68 -3.85 -9.80
C PHE A 23 -3.17 -3.75 -8.36
N TYR A 24 -3.17 -2.55 -7.77
CA TYR A 24 -2.68 -2.36 -6.40
C TYR A 24 -3.56 -3.07 -5.37
N LYS A 25 -4.89 -3.01 -5.52
CA LYS A 25 -5.84 -3.75 -4.66
C LYS A 25 -5.60 -5.26 -4.68
N ARG A 26 -5.34 -5.85 -5.86
CA ARG A 26 -5.01 -7.28 -5.99
C ARG A 26 -3.71 -7.67 -5.29
N ASN A 27 -2.79 -6.72 -5.10
CA ASN A 27 -1.53 -6.91 -4.39
C ASN A 27 -1.61 -6.47 -2.92
N GLY A 28 -2.83 -6.26 -2.39
CA GLY A 28 -3.06 -5.98 -0.97
C GLY A 28 -2.88 -4.51 -0.55
N PHE A 29 -2.71 -3.59 -1.48
CA PHE A 29 -2.71 -2.16 -1.17
C PHE A 29 -4.14 -1.66 -0.94
N ASP A 30 -4.31 -0.71 -0.03
CA ASP A 30 -5.57 0.00 0.21
C ASP A 30 -5.40 1.52 0.08
N PHE A 31 -6.50 2.27 -0.06
CA PHE A 31 -6.46 3.73 -0.02
C PHE A 31 -6.10 4.21 1.37
N LEU A 32 -5.18 5.18 1.47
CA LEU A 32 -4.83 5.78 2.75
C LEU A 32 -5.99 6.60 3.32
N HIS A 33 -6.71 7.33 2.47
CA HIS A 33 -7.89 8.12 2.83
C HIS A 33 -8.78 8.37 1.61
N ASN A 34 -9.91 9.06 1.80
CA ASN A 34 -10.86 9.39 0.72
C ASN A 34 -10.75 10.83 0.18
N GLY A 35 -9.87 11.67 0.73
CA GLY A 35 -9.72 13.07 0.32
C GLY A 35 -9.30 13.26 -1.14
N ASP A 36 -8.59 12.28 -1.71
CA ASP A 36 -8.03 12.27 -3.07
C ASP A 36 -8.91 11.52 -4.09
N LYS A 37 -10.17 11.17 -3.74
CA LYS A 37 -11.02 10.32 -4.60
C LYS A 37 -11.28 10.91 -5.99
N LYS A 38 -11.24 12.24 -6.12
CA LYS A 38 -11.51 12.98 -7.35
C LYS A 38 -10.23 13.52 -8.03
N GLU A 39 -9.07 13.27 -7.43
CA GLU A 39 -7.79 13.74 -7.95
C GLU A 39 -7.24 12.78 -9.02
N ASP A 40 -6.24 13.22 -9.77
CA ASP A 40 -5.61 12.43 -10.84
C ASP A 40 -4.86 11.21 -10.29
N THR A 41 -4.43 11.27 -9.04
CA THR A 41 -3.74 10.19 -8.33
C THR A 41 -4.36 9.98 -6.95
N ARG A 42 -4.12 8.79 -6.39
CA ARG A 42 -4.60 8.37 -5.07
C ARG A 42 -3.47 7.73 -4.28
N ILE A 43 -3.34 8.14 -3.03
CA ILE A 43 -2.37 7.55 -2.12
C ILE A 43 -2.86 6.18 -1.67
N MET A 44 -2.06 5.15 -1.93
CA MET A 44 -2.33 3.79 -1.51
C MET A 44 -1.21 3.25 -0.61
N ILE A 45 -1.58 2.45 0.38
CA ILE A 45 -0.70 1.93 1.43
C ILE A 45 -0.76 0.41 1.51
N PHE A 46 0.36 -0.21 1.81
CA PHE A 46 0.54 -1.63 2.03
C PHE A 46 1.28 -1.86 3.36
N ASP A 47 0.66 -2.56 4.33
CA ASP A 47 1.29 -2.88 5.64
C ASP A 47 2.05 -4.22 5.56
N LEU A 48 3.37 -4.16 5.68
CA LEU A 48 4.30 -5.28 5.65
C LEU A 48 4.16 -6.21 6.86
N ILE A 49 3.50 -5.79 7.94
CA ILE A 49 3.31 -6.66 9.11
C ILE A 49 2.48 -7.89 8.75
N PHE A 50 1.47 -7.75 7.88
CA PHE A 50 0.67 -8.89 7.42
C PHE A 50 1.50 -9.93 6.65
N PHE A 51 2.56 -9.50 5.96
CA PHE A 51 3.47 -10.41 5.26
C PHE A 51 4.49 -11.06 6.20
N ALA A 52 4.84 -10.42 7.30
CA ALA A 52 5.65 -11.05 8.34
C ALA A 52 4.83 -12.13 9.06
N ASP A 53 3.60 -11.81 9.45
CA ASP A 53 2.73 -12.74 10.17
C ASP A 53 2.35 -13.94 9.30
N ALA A 54 1.98 -13.73 8.03
CA ALA A 54 1.64 -14.82 7.10
C ALA A 54 2.81 -15.75 6.75
N ARG A 55 4.07 -15.34 6.95
CA ARG A 55 5.24 -16.22 6.78
C ARG A 55 5.57 -17.03 8.03
N ASN A 56 5.04 -16.64 9.18
CA ASN A 56 5.30 -17.26 10.47
C ASN A 56 4.14 -18.16 10.95
N ALA A 57 3.08 -18.30 10.13
CA ALA A 57 1.95 -19.20 10.33
C ALA A 57 2.09 -20.43 9.41
#